data_AF-A0A7K6JIM3-F1
#
_entry.id   AF-A0A7K6JIM3-F1
#
_cell.length_a   1.000
_cell.length_b   1.000
_cell.length_c   1.000
_cell.angle_alpha   90.00
_cell.angle_beta   90.00
_cell.angle_gamma   90.00
#
_symmetry.space_group_name_H-M   'P 1'
#
loop_
_entity.id
_entity.type
_entity.pdbx_description
1 polymer ?
#
loop_
_entity_poly.entity_id
_entity_poly.type
_entity_poly.pdbx_seq_one_letter_code
_entity_poly.pdbx_strand_id
1 'polypeptide(L)'
;MMHFADSLTFSGRKAVAAWAALPFPALPGSSLPDTLSAHQQDVPWKLLSSWREQKVSCCFAQSVVLRGICKEKPTSCPGHSCESPEQVLQQYLHSHFPGAFSTSHVLQQPCDTRPPFPQFFSPLLTSRGFLRDRAQGSSSAG
;
A
#
# COMPACT_ATOMS: atom_id res chain seq x y z
N MET A 1 12.58 3.63 -12.02
CA MET A 1 11.21 4.06 -12.38
C MET A 1 11.06 4.43 -13.87
N MET A 2 12.14 4.66 -14.64
CA MET A 2 12.05 4.87 -16.11
C MET A 2 11.59 3.61 -16.89
N HIS A 3 12.07 2.43 -16.52
CA HIS A 3 11.80 1.19 -17.28
C HIS A 3 10.33 0.82 -17.46
N PHE A 4 9.45 1.10 -16.49
CA PHE A 4 8.03 0.71 -16.59
C PHE A 4 7.28 1.51 -17.66
N ALA A 5 7.50 2.83 -17.71
CA ALA A 5 6.88 3.69 -18.72
C ALA A 5 7.33 3.30 -20.13
N ASP A 6 8.62 2.98 -20.29
CA ASP A 6 9.25 2.53 -21.53
C ASP A 6 8.68 1.20 -22.03
N SER A 7 8.50 0.21 -21.14
CA SER A 7 7.91 -1.10 -21.48
C SER A 7 6.50 -0.99 -22.06
N LEU A 8 5.79 0.09 -21.75
CA LEU A 8 4.43 0.29 -22.21
C LEU A 8 4.39 1.09 -23.54
N THR A 9 5.49 1.69 -24.02
CA THR A 9 5.51 2.66 -25.14
C THR A 9 4.82 2.15 -26.42
N PHE A 10 4.88 0.84 -26.67
CA PHE A 10 4.17 0.17 -27.76
C PHE A 10 2.65 0.46 -27.78
N SER A 11 2.02 0.76 -26.64
CA SER A 11 0.57 0.95 -26.54
C SER A 11 0.05 2.33 -26.98
N GLY A 12 0.93 3.26 -27.37
CA GLY A 12 0.57 4.54 -28.01
C GLY A 12 0.03 5.64 -27.09
N ARG A 13 -1.08 5.41 -26.37
CA ARG A 13 -1.68 6.38 -25.42
C ARG A 13 -1.99 5.70 -24.09
N LYS A 14 -1.48 6.25 -22.99
CA LYS A 14 -1.72 5.74 -21.63
C LYS A 14 -2.31 6.86 -20.79
N ALA A 15 -3.57 6.70 -20.38
CA ALA A 15 -4.08 7.46 -19.27
C ALA A 15 -3.40 6.91 -18.01
N VAL A 16 -2.65 7.76 -17.30
CA VAL A 16 -2.06 7.43 -16.02
C VAL A 16 -2.94 8.04 -14.96
N ALA A 17 -3.70 7.20 -14.26
CA ALA A 17 -4.22 7.58 -12.97
C ALA A 17 -3.13 7.36 -11.92
N ALA A 18 -3.18 8.16 -10.86
CA ALA A 18 -2.27 8.05 -9.73
C ALA A 18 -3.10 7.76 -8.49
N TRP A 19 -2.69 6.74 -7.74
CA TRP A 19 -3.30 6.37 -6.47
C TRP A 19 -2.26 6.49 -5.37
N ALA A 20 -2.70 6.82 -4.15
CA ALA A 20 -1.83 6.86 -3.00
C ALA A 20 -2.55 6.43 -1.72
N ALA A 21 -1.76 5.88 -0.80
CA ALA A 21 -2.13 5.68 0.59
C ALA A 21 -1.06 6.37 1.45
N LEU A 22 -1.45 7.41 2.20
CA LEU A 22 -0.54 8.13 3.08
C LEU A 22 -1.30 8.55 4.36
N PRO A 23 -1.12 7.84 5.48
CA PRO A 23 -0.27 6.66 5.66
C PRO A 23 -0.86 5.39 5.01
N PHE A 24 -0.01 4.39 4.78
CA PHE A 24 -0.47 3.03 4.46
C PHE A 24 -1.15 2.44 5.71
N PRO A 25 -2.30 1.74 5.59
CA PRO A 25 -3.14 1.37 6.74
C PRO A 25 -2.63 0.15 7.53
N ALA A 26 -1.33 0.09 7.82
CA ALA A 26 -0.74 -0.97 8.62
C ALA A 26 -0.88 -0.71 10.13
N LEU A 27 -1.24 -1.76 10.87
CA LEU A 27 -1.30 -1.75 12.34
C LEU A 27 0.05 -2.23 12.92
N PRO A 28 0.44 -1.79 14.13
CA PRO A 28 1.58 -2.36 14.84
C PRO A 28 1.42 -3.89 15.00
N GLY A 29 2.44 -4.68 14.69
CA GLY A 29 2.38 -6.15 14.78
C GLY A 29 1.72 -6.85 13.58
N SER A 30 1.08 -6.11 12.67
CA SER A 30 0.45 -6.71 11.49
C SER A 30 1.47 -7.03 10.40
N SER A 31 1.30 -8.16 9.72
CA SER A 31 2.09 -8.48 8.54
C SER A 31 1.53 -7.79 7.29
N LEU A 32 2.33 -7.71 6.23
CA LEU A 32 1.88 -7.18 4.94
C LEU A 32 0.67 -7.96 4.37
N PRO A 33 0.67 -9.32 4.35
CA PRO A 33 -0.51 -10.09 3.99
C PRO A 33 -1.76 -9.73 4.81
N ASP A 34 -1.63 -9.57 6.13
CA ASP A 34 -2.78 -9.23 7.00
C ASP A 34 -3.36 -7.87 6.63
N THR A 35 -2.50 -6.87 6.39
CA THR A 35 -2.93 -5.53 6.02
C THR A 35 -3.64 -5.50 4.66
N LEU A 36 -3.10 -6.22 3.68
CA LEU A 36 -3.68 -6.31 2.33
C LEU A 36 -5.00 -7.10 2.32
N SER A 37 -5.07 -8.22 3.04
CA SER A 37 -6.27 -9.08 3.11
C SER A 37 -7.44 -8.41 3.83
N ALA A 38 -7.17 -7.49 4.77
CA ALA A 38 -8.21 -6.68 5.41
C ALA A 38 -9.03 -5.83 4.41
N HIS A 39 -8.52 -5.62 3.18
CA HIS A 39 -9.13 -4.78 2.16
C HIS A 39 -9.86 -5.57 1.05
N GLN A 40 -10.03 -6.90 1.17
CA GLN A 40 -10.81 -7.83 0.30
C GLN A 40 -11.19 -7.37 -1.13
N GLN A 41 -12.20 -6.51 -1.30
CA GLN A 41 -12.74 -6.11 -2.60
C GLN A 41 -12.14 -4.81 -3.16
N ASP A 42 -11.39 -4.07 -2.34
CA ASP A 42 -10.82 -2.78 -2.70
C ASP A 42 -9.31 -2.75 -2.42
N VAL A 43 -8.64 -1.73 -2.93
CA VAL A 43 -7.23 -1.49 -2.69
C VAL A 43 -7.04 -0.50 -1.54
N PRO A 44 -5.95 -0.59 -0.76
CA PRO A 44 -5.72 0.30 0.39
C PRO A 44 -5.30 1.74 -0.02
N TRP A 45 -5.25 2.05 -1.31
CA TRP A 45 -4.88 3.35 -1.87
C TRP A 45 -6.05 4.01 -2.61
N LYS A 46 -6.10 5.33 -2.58
CA LYS A 46 -7.17 6.13 -3.18
C LYS A 46 -6.67 6.87 -4.41
N LEU A 47 -7.55 7.04 -5.38
CA LEU A 47 -7.28 7.84 -6.58
C LEU A 47 -7.04 9.31 -6.19
N LEU A 48 -5.96 9.89 -6.71
CA LEU A 48 -5.57 11.28 -6.45
C LEU A 48 -6.34 12.28 -7.32
N SER A 49 -6.89 11.83 -8.44
CA SER A 49 -7.74 12.65 -9.29
C SER A 49 -9.21 12.57 -8.85
N SER A 50 -9.96 13.65 -9.05
CA SER A 50 -11.41 13.69 -8.85
C SER A 50 -12.23 12.89 -9.88
N TRP A 51 -11.56 12.25 -10.83
CA TRP A 51 -12.21 11.42 -11.85
C TRP A 51 -12.91 10.23 -11.19
N ARG A 52 -14.23 10.13 -11.36
CA ARG A 52 -14.98 8.97 -10.86
C ARG A 52 -14.64 7.79 -11.76
N GLU A 53 -13.90 6.82 -11.23
CA GLU A 53 -13.60 5.58 -11.93
C GLU A 53 -14.91 4.94 -12.40
N GLN A 54 -15.14 4.91 -13.71
CA GLN A 54 -16.21 4.10 -14.26
C GLN A 54 -15.79 2.65 -14.03
N LYS A 55 -16.69 1.84 -13.43
CA LYS A 55 -16.52 0.40 -13.14
C LYS A 55 -16.10 -0.49 -14.35
N VAL A 56 -15.84 0.11 -15.50
CA VAL A 56 -15.61 -0.52 -16.80
C VAL A 56 -14.13 -0.50 -17.21
N SER A 57 -13.27 0.28 -16.54
CA SER A 57 -11.86 0.38 -16.90
C SER A 57 -11.06 -0.79 -16.31
N CYS A 58 -10.73 -1.79 -17.13
CA CYS A 58 -9.72 -2.78 -16.77
C CYS A 58 -8.33 -2.11 -16.74
N CYS A 59 -7.63 -2.22 -15.61
CA CYS A 59 -6.25 -1.75 -15.50
C CYS A 59 -5.37 -2.48 -16.52
N PHE A 60 -4.85 -1.77 -17.51
CA PHE A 60 -3.95 -2.38 -18.51
C PHE A 60 -2.58 -2.70 -17.92
N ALA A 61 -2.02 -1.76 -17.16
CA ALA A 61 -0.74 -1.93 -16.51
C ALA A 61 -0.65 -1.04 -15.27
N GLN A 62 0.08 -1.50 -14.26
CA GLN A 62 0.30 -0.77 -13.01
C GLN A 62 1.72 -0.93 -12.47
N SER A 63 2.15 0.09 -11.73
CA SER A 63 3.38 0.06 -10.94
C SER A 63 3.06 0.51 -9.53
N VAL A 64 3.27 -0.37 -8.55
CA VAL A 64 2.94 -0.12 -7.15
C VAL A 64 4.20 -0.17 -6.31
N VAL A 65 4.38 0.88 -5.51
CA VAL A 65 5.52 1.00 -4.59
C VAL A 65 4.98 1.14 -3.17
N LEU A 66 5.34 0.19 -2.31
CA LEU A 66 5.17 0.33 -0.87
C LEU A 66 6.48 0.76 -0.24
N ARG A 67 6.41 1.67 0.72
CA ARG A 67 7.59 2.22 1.39
C ARG A 67 7.41 2.26 2.90
N GLY A 68 8.49 2.00 3.63
CA GLY A 68 8.49 1.94 5.10
C GLY A 68 7.94 0.64 5.68
N ILE A 69 7.76 -0.41 4.88
CA ILE A 69 7.33 -1.73 5.38
C ILE A 69 8.54 -2.40 6.04
N CYS A 70 8.62 -2.35 7.36
CA CYS A 70 9.63 -3.07 8.12
C CYS A 70 9.34 -4.58 8.10
N LYS A 71 10.39 -5.39 7.96
CA LYS A 71 10.34 -6.81 8.34
C LYS A 71 10.25 -6.86 9.87
N GLU A 72 9.06 -6.82 10.45
CA GLU A 72 8.95 -7.31 11.82
C GLU A 72 9.35 -8.79 11.79
N LYS A 73 10.25 -9.19 12.70
CA LYS A 73 10.76 -10.56 12.75
C LYS A 73 9.55 -11.49 12.75
N PRO A 74 9.46 -12.45 11.81
CA PRO A 74 8.39 -13.43 11.87
C PRO A 74 8.57 -14.16 13.19
N THR A 75 7.68 -13.90 14.16
CA THR A 75 7.52 -14.81 15.29
C THR A 75 6.91 -16.06 14.66
N SER A 76 7.79 -16.98 14.28
CA SER A 76 7.56 -18.31 13.70
C SER A 76 6.10 -18.64 13.40
N CYS A 77 5.65 -18.36 12.17
CA CYS A 77 4.44 -18.97 11.63
C CYS A 77 4.82 -20.27 10.90
N PRO A 78 4.49 -21.45 11.42
CA PRO A 78 4.78 -22.72 10.77
C PRO A 78 3.71 -22.98 9.70
N GLY A 79 3.95 -22.59 8.45
CA GLY A 79 3.07 -23.00 7.35
C GLY A 79 3.02 -22.13 6.11
N HIS A 80 3.53 -20.90 6.16
CA HIS A 80 3.59 -20.03 4.97
C HIS A 80 5.03 -19.97 4.49
N SER A 81 5.24 -20.37 3.24
CA SER A 81 6.53 -20.27 2.55
C SER A 81 7.12 -18.87 2.77
N CYS A 82 8.45 -18.79 2.91
CA CYS A 82 9.20 -17.56 3.16
C CYS A 82 9.13 -16.64 1.93
N GLU A 83 7.98 -16.01 1.70
CA GLU A 83 7.75 -15.13 0.56
C GLU A 83 8.29 -13.74 0.87
N SER A 84 8.99 -13.14 -0.08
CA SER A 84 9.45 -11.76 0.05
C SER A 84 8.25 -10.82 0.08
N PRO A 85 8.32 -9.66 0.77
CA PRO A 85 7.21 -8.71 0.80
C PRO A 85 6.85 -8.21 -0.62
N GLU A 86 7.82 -8.16 -1.53
CA GLU A 86 7.59 -7.89 -2.95
C GLU A 86 6.78 -8.99 -3.62
N GLN A 87 7.06 -10.28 -3.33
CA GLN A 87 6.26 -11.40 -3.87
C GLN A 87 4.83 -11.38 -3.35
N VAL A 88 4.63 -11.09 -2.05
CA VAL A 88 3.30 -10.92 -1.46
C VAL A 88 2.52 -9.81 -2.16
N LEU A 89 3.16 -8.65 -2.38
CA LEU A 89 2.53 -7.53 -3.10
C LEU A 89 2.23 -7.90 -4.56
N GLN A 90 3.15 -8.58 -5.25
CA GLN A 90 2.95 -9.03 -6.62
C GLN A 90 1.75 -9.97 -6.75
N GLN A 91 1.62 -10.95 -5.84
CA GLN A 91 0.49 -11.88 -5.81
C GLN A 91 -0.82 -11.16 -5.55
N TYR A 92 -0.85 -10.25 -4.56
CA TYR A 92 -2.03 -9.42 -4.27
C TYR A 92 -2.51 -8.64 -5.51
N LEU A 93 -1.60 -7.98 -6.23
CA LEU A 93 -1.95 -7.23 -7.44
C LEU A 93 -2.47 -8.13 -8.56
N HIS A 94 -1.89 -9.32 -8.70
CA HIS A 94 -2.34 -10.28 -9.70
C HIS A 94 -3.74 -10.81 -9.41
N SER A 95 -4.08 -11.03 -8.14
CA SER A 95 -5.43 -11.41 -7.71
C SER A 95 -6.46 -10.29 -7.90
N HIS A 96 -6.10 -9.04 -7.61
CA HIS A 96 -7.02 -7.89 -7.73
C HIS A 96 -7.20 -7.38 -9.17
N PHE A 97 -6.18 -7.50 -10.02
CA PHE A 97 -6.19 -7.01 -11.40
C PHE A 97 -5.77 -8.11 -12.37
N PRO A 98 -6.61 -9.15 -12.55
CA PRO A 98 -6.29 -10.25 -13.45
C PRO A 98 -6.13 -9.73 -14.88
N GLY A 99 -4.95 -9.96 -15.47
CA GLY A 99 -4.61 -9.51 -16.82
C GLY A 99 -3.85 -8.17 -16.91
N ALA A 100 -3.70 -7.44 -15.80
CA ALA A 100 -2.87 -6.24 -15.77
C ALA A 100 -1.37 -6.57 -15.73
N PHE A 101 -0.56 -5.90 -16.56
CA PHE A 101 0.89 -5.96 -16.40
C PHE A 101 1.30 -5.20 -15.14
N SER A 102 1.66 -5.94 -14.08
CA SER A 102 1.88 -5.38 -12.75
C SER A 102 3.35 -5.46 -12.35
N THR A 103 3.91 -4.33 -11.93
CA THR A 103 5.23 -4.27 -11.28
C THR A 103 5.06 -3.86 -9.83
N SER A 104 5.77 -4.53 -8.92
CA SER A 104 5.70 -4.26 -7.48
C SER A 104 7.10 -4.04 -6.92
N HIS A 105 7.20 -3.08 -6.00
CA HIS A 105 8.43 -2.80 -5.27
C HIS A 105 8.11 -2.47 -3.82
N VAL A 106 8.85 -3.07 -2.88
CA VAL A 106 8.75 -2.77 -1.46
C VAL A 106 10.08 -2.20 -0.99
N LEU A 107 10.03 -1.00 -0.41
CA LEU A 107 11.19 -0.30 0.13
C LEU A 107 11.09 -0.28 1.65
N GLN A 108 12.11 -0.82 2.32
CA GLN A 108 12.15 -0.82 3.80
C GLN A 108 12.40 0.58 4.37
N GLN A 109 13.09 1.44 3.63
CA GLN A 109 13.43 2.79 4.07
C GLN A 109 12.15 3.64 4.25
N PRO A 110 11.91 4.23 5.44
CA PRO A 110 10.80 5.14 5.64
C PRO A 110 10.96 6.44 4.83
N CYS A 111 9.90 7.25 4.80
CA CYS A 111 9.94 8.62 4.33
C CYS A 111 10.26 9.54 5.51
N ASP A 112 11.50 10.02 5.57
CA ASP A 112 11.92 10.93 6.64
C ASP A 112 11.36 12.34 6.41
N THR A 113 10.74 12.90 7.43
CA THR A 113 10.26 14.29 7.44
C THR A 113 11.20 15.15 8.27
N ARG A 114 11.67 16.29 7.72
CA ARG A 114 12.52 17.24 8.45
C ARG A 114 11.71 18.45 8.93
N PRO A 115 11.97 18.99 10.13
CA PRO A 115 11.35 20.24 10.55
C PRO A 115 11.70 21.41 9.62
N PRO A 116 10.75 22.33 9.36
CA PRO A 116 9.34 22.25 9.72
C PRO A 116 8.56 21.38 8.72
N PHE A 117 8.03 20.24 9.16
CA PHE A 117 7.10 19.43 8.37
C PHE A 117 5.68 19.66 8.88
N PRO A 118 4.69 19.89 8.00
CA PRO A 118 3.32 20.17 8.44
C PRO A 118 2.70 18.96 9.16
N GLN A 119 1.99 19.22 10.26
CA GLN A 119 1.26 18.19 11.01
C GLN A 119 -0.12 17.95 10.39
N PHE A 120 -0.18 17.23 9.28
CA PHE A 120 -1.46 16.81 8.66
C PHE A 120 -1.86 15.37 9.01
N PHE A 121 -0.99 14.62 9.69
CA PHE A 121 -1.29 13.26 10.12
C PHE A 121 -2.07 13.23 11.45
N SER A 122 -2.98 12.26 11.55
CA SER A 122 -3.71 11.97 12.78
C SER A 122 -2.76 11.61 13.93
N PRO A 123 -3.05 11.99 15.20
CA PRO A 123 -2.31 11.53 16.37
C PRO A 123 -2.30 10.00 16.57
N LEU A 124 -3.15 9.27 15.85
CA LEU A 124 -3.15 7.81 15.81
C LEU A 124 -1.99 7.24 14.99
N LEU A 125 -1.35 8.04 14.13
CA LEU A 125 -0.17 7.63 13.39
C LEU A 125 1.07 7.70 14.29
N THR A 126 1.73 6.56 14.47
CA THR A 126 2.97 6.46 15.22
C THR A 126 4.15 7.08 14.46
N SER A 127 5.23 7.40 15.18
CA SER A 127 6.49 7.86 14.57
C SER A 127 7.14 6.85 13.62
N ARG A 128 6.74 5.57 13.70
CA ARG A 128 7.19 4.50 12.79
C ARG A 128 6.26 4.30 11.58
N GLY A 129 5.19 5.08 11.45
CA GLY A 129 4.29 5.03 10.30
C GLY A 129 3.12 4.03 10.41
N PHE A 130 2.90 3.42 11.58
CA PHE A 130 1.76 2.53 11.83
C PHE A 130 0.57 3.27 12.46
N LEU A 131 -0.64 2.88 12.09
CA LEU A 131 -1.88 3.37 12.69
C LEU A 131 -2.20 2.60 13.96
N ARG A 132 -2.44 3.29 15.07
CA ARG A 132 -2.97 2.64 16.28
C ARG A 132 -4.43 2.25 16.05
N ASP A 133 -4.78 1.04 16.47
CA ASP A 133 -6.19 0.64 16.53
C ASP A 133 -6.94 1.60 17.45
N ARG A 134 -8.15 1.97 17.06
CA ARG A 134 -8.99 2.89 17.82
C ARG A 134 -9.66 2.11 18.95
N ALA A 135 -8.88 1.59 19.89
CA ALA A 135 -9.40 1.00 21.11
C ALA A 135 -9.95 2.11 22.01
N GLN A 136 -11.24 2.35 21.85
CA GLN A 136 -12.22 2.97 22.76
C GLN A 136 -11.92 4.39 23.25
N GLY A 137 -12.84 5.30 22.92
CA GLY A 137 -12.95 6.59 23.58
C GLY A 137 -12.87 6.43 25.09
N SER A 138 -12.11 7.30 25.71
CA SER A 138 -12.07 7.57 27.14
C SER A 138 -13.35 7.13 27.86
N SER A 139 -13.27 6.06 28.66
CA SER A 139 -14.15 5.97 29.81
C SER A 139 -13.64 7.01 30.80
N SER A 140 -14.12 8.25 30.65
CA SER A 140 -14.07 9.24 31.72
C SER A 140 -15.28 8.98 32.59
N ALA A 141 -15.08 8.10 33.57
CA ALA A 141 -15.85 8.07 34.80
C ALA A 141 -14.84 8.27 35.94
N GLY A 142 -14.98 9.37 36.66
CA GLY A 142 -14.11 9.83 37.73
C GLY A 142 -14.26 11.32 37.93
#